data_AF-A0A1I1ZRX7-F1
#
_entry.id   AF-A0A1I1ZRX7-F1
#
_cell.length_a   1.000
_cell.length_b   1.000
_cell.length_c   1.000
_cell.angle_alpha   90.00
_cell.angle_beta   90.00
_cell.angle_gamma   90.00
#
_symmetry.space_group_name_H-M   'P 1'
#
loop_
_entity.id
_entity.type
_entity.pdbx_description
1 polymer ?
#
loop_
_entity_poly.entity_id
_entity_poly.type
_entity_poly.pdbx_seq_one_letter_code
_entity_poly.pdbx_strand_id
1 'polypeptide(L)'
;MAKYKTTKFKLKDSIYSKDHADYAVNFIECLSHTKGTWAGKPFKLLPWQEQIIRDLFGVLKPNGYRQFNTAYIEIPKKMGKSELAAAVALLLCCGDGE
;
A
#
# COMPACT_ATOMS: atom_id res chain seq x y z
N MET A 1 1.08 5.77 16.75
CA MET A 1 0.89 4.77 15.68
C MET A 1 -0.42 4.07 15.93
N ALA A 2 -1.39 4.18 15.03
CA ALA A 2 -2.66 3.47 15.15
C ALA A 2 -2.38 1.95 15.22
N LYS A 3 -3.12 1.21 16.05
CA LYS A 3 -2.99 -0.25 16.12
C LYS A 3 -3.47 -0.83 14.79
N TYR A 4 -2.52 -1.16 13.90
CA TYR A 4 -2.84 -1.85 12.67
C TYR A 4 -3.42 -3.22 13.00
N LYS A 5 -4.55 -3.55 12.37
CA LYS A 5 -5.20 -4.86 12.45
C LYS A 5 -5.13 -5.49 11.07
N THR A 6 -4.44 -6.62 10.98
CA THR A 6 -4.32 -7.38 9.73
C THR A 6 -5.69 -7.84 9.23
N THR A 7 -5.82 -7.91 7.91
CA THR A 7 -7.02 -8.42 7.23
C THR A 7 -7.45 -9.81 7.70
N LYS A 8 -8.78 -10.01 7.75
CA LYS A 8 -9.42 -11.31 8.00
C LYS A 8 -9.18 -12.33 6.88
N PHE A 9 -8.72 -11.87 5.72
CA PHE A 9 -8.44 -12.70 4.55
C PHE A 9 -7.04 -13.31 4.55
N LYS A 10 -6.26 -13.07 5.61
CA LYS A 10 -4.96 -13.71 5.82
C LYS A 10 -5.14 -15.23 5.99
N LEU A 11 -4.42 -16.02 5.20
CA LEU A 11 -4.38 -17.47 5.35
C LEU A 11 -3.70 -17.85 6.68
N LYS A 12 -3.96 -19.06 7.17
CA LYS A 12 -3.45 -19.53 8.47
C LYS A 12 -1.93 -19.63 8.51
N ASP A 13 -1.35 -20.05 7.39
CA ASP A 13 0.09 -20.21 7.17
C ASP A 13 0.79 -18.90 6.82
N SER A 14 0.05 -17.88 6.39
CA SER A 14 0.62 -16.59 6.02
C SER A 14 0.93 -15.71 7.23
N ILE A 15 2.05 -15.00 7.14
CA ILE A 15 2.57 -14.12 8.18
C ILE A 15 2.37 -12.65 7.80
N TYR A 16 2.19 -11.80 8.80
CA TYR A 16 2.25 -10.37 8.60
C TYR A 16 3.68 -9.89 8.83
N SER A 17 4.32 -9.38 7.78
CA SER A 17 5.62 -8.76 7.85
C SER A 17 5.48 -7.24 7.94
N LYS A 18 5.81 -6.70 9.11
CA LYS A 18 5.77 -5.25 9.34
C LYS A 18 6.78 -4.52 8.45
N ASP A 19 7.95 -5.10 8.23
CA ASP A 19 9.03 -4.46 7.48
C ASP A 19 8.66 -4.27 6.00
N HIS A 20 8.07 -5.29 5.36
CA HIS A 20 7.57 -5.17 3.98
C HIS A 20 6.43 -4.17 3.87
N ALA A 21 5.53 -4.17 4.86
CA ALA A 21 4.42 -3.22 4.90
C ALA A 21 4.91 -1.78 5.06
N ASP A 22 5.83 -1.53 6.00
CA ASP A 22 6.42 -0.22 6.26
C ASP A 22 7.25 0.25 5.06
N TYR A 23 7.98 -0.65 4.39
CA TYR A 23 8.70 -0.33 3.16
C TYR A 23 7.76 0.20 2.07
N ALA A 24 6.67 -0.51 1.78
CA ALA A 24 5.67 -0.08 0.79
C ALA A 24 5.02 1.26 1.15
N VAL A 25 4.65 1.45 2.42
CA VAL A 25 4.08 2.72 2.91
C VAL A 25 5.09 3.85 2.77
N ASN A 26 6.32 3.66 3.25
CA ASN A 26 7.36 4.68 3.19
C ASN A 26 7.73 5.04 1.75
N PHE A 27 7.80 4.07 0.85
CA PHE A 27 8.03 4.31 -0.57
C PHE A 27 6.97 5.25 -1.15
N ILE A 28 5.70 4.97 -0.88
CA ILE A 28 4.59 5.80 -1.37
C ILE A 28 4.62 7.19 -0.74
N GLU A 29 4.92 7.31 0.55
CA GLU A 29 5.00 8.59 1.24
C GLU A 29 6.20 9.46 0.83
N CYS A 30 7.23 8.86 0.21
CA CYS A 30 8.33 9.58 -0.43
C CYS A 30 7.94 10.18 -1.78
N LEU A 31 6.82 9.76 -2.38
CA LEU A 31 6.31 10.35 -3.60
C LEU A 31 5.68 11.72 -3.32
N SER A 32 5.62 12.57 -4.34
CA SER A 32 5.01 13.89 -4.25
C SER A 32 3.76 13.98 -5.11
N HIS A 33 2.78 14.74 -4.64
CA HIS A 33 1.61 15.05 -5.46
C HIS A 33 2.03 15.83 -6.72
N THR A 34 1.48 15.44 -7.87
CA THR A 34 1.89 15.98 -9.17
C THR A 34 1.01 17.13 -9.66
N LYS A 35 -0.21 17.29 -9.12
CA LYS A 35 -1.20 18.25 -9.61
C LYS A 35 -2.03 18.88 -8.49
N GLY A 36 -2.63 20.03 -8.80
CA GLY A 36 -3.56 20.75 -7.93
C GLY A 36 -2.87 21.50 -6.79
N THR A 37 -3.66 21.91 -5.79
CA THR A 37 -3.21 22.71 -4.63
C THR A 37 -2.17 22.02 -3.76
N TRP A 38 -1.96 20.72 -3.97
CA TRP A 38 -1.03 19.88 -3.21
C TRP A 38 0.25 19.57 -3.98
N ALA A 39 0.40 20.07 -5.21
CA ALA A 39 1.57 19.81 -6.05
C ALA A 39 2.88 20.11 -5.30
N GLY A 40 3.83 19.18 -5.36
CA GLY A 40 5.12 19.28 -4.68
C GLY A 40 5.10 18.94 -3.18
N LYS A 41 3.93 18.64 -2.59
CA LYS A 41 3.84 18.17 -1.20
C LYS A 41 3.96 16.63 -1.14
N PRO A 42 4.52 16.07 -0.05
CA PRO A 42 4.58 14.63 0.17
C PRO A 42 3.19 13.98 0.11
N PHE A 43 3.09 12.84 -0.56
CA PHE A 43 1.85 12.08 -0.65
C PHE A 43 1.62 11.26 0.61
N LYS A 44 1.02 11.89 1.63
CA LYS A 44 0.68 11.20 2.88
C LYS A 44 -0.57 10.33 2.70
N LEU A 45 -0.43 9.05 3.00
CA LEU A 45 -1.52 8.09 2.89
C LEU A 45 -2.56 8.38 3.99
N LEU A 46 -3.83 8.36 3.61
CA LEU A 46 -4.91 8.36 4.60
C LEU A 46 -4.91 7.02 5.35
N PRO A 47 -5.40 6.96 6.61
CA PRO A 47 -5.37 5.72 7.41
C PRO A 47 -5.97 4.49 6.71
N TRP A 48 -7.03 4.69 5.91
CA TRP A 48 -7.65 3.61 5.14
C TRP A 48 -6.83 3.19 3.91
N GLN A 49 -6.12 4.13 3.26
CA GLN A 49 -5.22 3.82 2.14
C GLN A 49 -4.01 3.05 2.65
N GLU A 50 -3.44 3.50 3.76
CA GLU A 50 -2.33 2.82 4.44
C GLU A 50 -2.72 1.40 4.82
N GLN A 51 -3.94 1.18 5.33
CA GLN A 51 -4.43 -0.15 5.66
C GLN A 51 -4.45 -1.08 4.44
N ILE A 52 -4.94 -0.60 3.28
CA ILE A 52 -4.94 -1.37 2.03
C ILE A 52 -3.51 -1.75 1.63
N ILE A 53 -2.59 -0.79 1.62
CA ILE A 53 -1.19 -1.03 1.25
C ILE A 53 -0.54 -2.03 2.21
N ARG A 54 -0.75 -1.87 3.52
CA ARG A 54 -0.22 -2.80 4.53
C ARG A 54 -0.79 -4.21 4.39
N ASP A 55 -2.06 -4.35 4.05
CA ASP A 55 -2.68 -5.66 3.83
C ASP A 55 -2.13 -6.33 2.57
N LEU A 56 -1.95 -5.59 1.47
CA LEU A 56 -1.48 -6.12 0.19
C LEU A 56 0.01 -6.50 0.22
N PHE A 57 0.85 -5.61 0.74
CA PHE A 57 2.31 -5.78 0.72
C PHE A 57 2.88 -6.39 2.00
N GLY A 58 2.13 -6.36 3.11
CA GLY A 58 2.56 -6.90 4.39
C GLY A 58 2.16 -8.34 4.65
N VAL A 59 1.22 -8.92 3.89
CA VAL A 59 0.81 -10.31 4.07
C VAL A 59 1.59 -11.23 3.13
N LEU A 60 2.47 -12.04 3.70
CA LEU A 60 3.37 -12.93 2.97
C LEU A 60 3.05 -14.39 3.26
N LYS A 61 3.17 -15.22 2.22
CA LYS A 61 3.15 -16.68 2.31
C LYS A 61 4.44 -17.19 2.98
N PRO A 62 4.48 -18.44 3.46
CA PRO A 62 5.68 -19.03 4.05
C PRO A 62 6.93 -19.01 3.15
N ASN A 63 6.73 -18.97 1.83
CA ASN A 63 7.80 -18.91 0.83
C ASN A 63 8.33 -17.47 0.59
N GLY A 64 7.87 -16.48 1.34
CA GLY A 64 8.33 -15.08 1.26
C GLY A 64 7.60 -14.22 0.23
N TYR A 65 6.79 -14.81 -0.67
CA TYR A 65 6.02 -14.07 -1.66
C TYR A 65 4.73 -13.50 -1.06
N ARG A 66 4.18 -12.45 -1.68
CA ARG A 66 2.87 -11.90 -1.29
C ARG A 66 1.76 -12.95 -1.36
N GLN A 67 0.82 -12.85 -0.42
CA GLN A 67 -0.41 -13.63 -0.47
C GLN A 67 -1.37 -13.09 -1.53
N PHE A 68 -1.50 -11.76 -1.62
CA PHE A 68 -2.43 -11.08 -2.52
C PHE A 68 -1.71 -10.60 -3.77
N ASN A 69 -2.07 -11.18 -4.92
CA ASN A 69 -1.54 -10.78 -6.22
C ASN A 69 -2.52 -9.87 -6.98
N THR A 70 -3.77 -9.81 -6.55
CA THR A 70 -4.83 -9.02 -7.19
C THR A 70 -5.65 -8.33 -6.11
N ALA A 71 -5.92 -7.03 -6.31
CA ALA A 71 -6.77 -6.23 -5.46
C ALA A 71 -7.87 -5.57 -6.30
N TYR A 72 -9.11 -5.68 -5.85
CA TYR A 72 -10.25 -4.93 -6.40
C TYR A 72 -10.76 -3.99 -5.33
N ILE A 73 -10.76 -2.69 -5.62
CA ILE A 73 -11.08 -1.65 -4.64
C ILE A 73 -12.00 -0.63 -5.31
N GLU A 74 -13.19 -0.43 -4.73
CA GLU A 74 -14.14 0.58 -5.18
C GLU A 74 -13.98 1.85 -4.35
N ILE A 75 -13.60 2.93 -5.01
CA ILE A 75 -13.29 4.21 -4.36
C ILE A 75 -14.12 5.32 -5.01
N PRO A 76 -14.92 6.08 -4.23
CA PRO A 76 -15.76 7.14 -4.76
C PRO A 76 -14.93 8.32 -5.34
N LYS A 77 -15.61 9.20 -6.07
CA LYS A 77 -14.97 10.36 -6.73
C LYS A 77 -14.33 11.29 -5.68
N LYS A 78 -13.19 11.91 -6.05
CA LYS A 78 -12.41 12.87 -5.26
C LYS A 78 -11.71 12.30 -4.00
N MET A 79 -11.49 10.99 -3.94
CA MET A 79 -10.76 10.33 -2.83
C MET A 79 -9.31 9.96 -3.15
N GLY A 80 -8.67 10.63 -4.12
CA GLY A 80 -7.25 10.38 -4.44
C GLY A 80 -6.95 9.01 -5.05
N LYS A 81 -7.94 8.38 -5.72
CA LYS A 81 -7.79 7.02 -6.27
C LYS A 81 -6.75 6.93 -7.40
N SER A 82 -6.62 7.99 -8.20
CA SER A 82 -5.69 8.01 -9.33
C SER A 82 -4.25 8.12 -8.85
N GLU A 83 -4.04 8.91 -7.80
CA GLU A 83 -2.77 9.08 -7.12
C GLU A 83 -2.35 7.78 -6.41
N LEU A 84 -3.28 7.14 -5.69
CA LEU A 84 -3.03 5.85 -5.05
C LEU A 84 -2.66 4.77 -6.09
N ALA A 85 -3.40 4.68 -7.19
CA ALA A 85 -3.12 3.72 -8.25
C ALA A 85 -1.75 3.97 -8.91
N ALA A 86 -1.39 5.24 -9.16
CA ALA A 86 -0.09 5.59 -9.70
C ALA A 86 1.06 5.24 -8.73
N ALA A 87 0.88 5.50 -7.44
CA ALA A 87 1.87 5.16 -6.43
C ALA A 87 2.10 3.63 -6.32
N VAL A 88 1.02 2.85 -6.34
CA VAL A 88 1.11 1.37 -6.37
C VAL A 88 1.79 0.89 -7.65
N ALA A 89 1.46 1.47 -8.80
CA ALA A 89 2.11 1.12 -10.06
C ALA A 89 3.62 1.42 -10.04
N LEU A 90 4.03 2.56 -9.47
CA LEU A 90 5.45 2.91 -9.31
C LEU A 90 6.17 1.97 -8.35
N LEU A 91 5.53 1.59 -7.24
CA LEU A 91 6.07 0.62 -6.30
C LEU A 91 6.32 -0.72 -7.01
N LEU A 92 5.31 -1.27 -7.69
CA LEU A 92 5.43 -2.52 -8.44
C LEU A 92 6.43 -2.45 -9.61
N CYS A 93 6.59 -1.28 -10.23
CA CYS A 93 7.49 -1.11 -11.38
C CYS A 93 8.96 -0.92 -10.99
N CYS A 94 9.25 -0.24 -9.88
CA CYS A 94 10.61 0.19 -9.55
C CYS A 94 11.04 -0.07 -8.10
N GLY A 95 10.09 -0.22 -7.18
CA GLY A 95 10.37 -0.32 -5.75
C GLY A 95 10.26 -1.73 -5.18
N ASP A 96 9.60 -2.66 -5.88
CA ASP A 96 9.15 -3.92 -5.30
C ASP A 96 10.25 -4.97 -5.13
N GLY A 97 11.30 -4.92 -5.95
CA GLY A 97 12.44 -5.84 -5.88
C GLY A 97 12.09 -7.31 -6.17
N GLU A 98 10.90 -7.58 -6.72
CA GLU A 98 10.50 -8.87 -7.30
C GLU A 98 11.04 -9.05 -8.73
#